data_AF-A0A482XL30-F1
#
_entry.id   AF-A0A482XL30-F1
#
_cell.length_a   1.000
_cell.length_b   1.000
_cell.length_c   1.000
_cell.angle_alpha   90.00
_cell.angle_beta   90.00
_cell.angle_gamma   90.00
#
_symmetry.space_group_name_H-M   'P 1'
#
loop_
_entity.id
_entity.type
_entity.pdbx_description
1 polymer ?
#
loop_
_entity_poly.entity_id
_entity_poly.type
_entity_poly.pdbx_seq_one_letter_code
_entity_poly.pdbx_strand_id
1 'polypeptide(L)'
;MFVSNTGLFVLITGCCIISTVHTQITEETPPAFTEETRPCGGVLNEARGYLQTPGFPDKFQVPIKCKWIIDASLQPFNSTIVVYLTQLFVTTGLKFTESLFYDPELSYSLGQKFGEKLLHSVTEKNCRSTSWLKTDAKFLIVDFELDQLEGNHLRSLDGLLDVYGFNITYEARSDSSDPVREPTCSVVDCSYEGHCYAADNFT
;
A
#
# COMPACT_ATOMS: atom_id res chain seq x y z
N MET A 1 -57.16 7.41 61.23
CA MET A 1 -57.49 6.86 62.56
C MET A 1 -57.54 5.36 62.42
N PHE A 2 -56.46 4.66 62.75
CA PHE A 2 -56.49 3.37 63.41
C PHE A 2 -55.15 3.20 64.14
N VAL A 3 -55.29 2.88 65.40
CA VAL A 3 -54.30 2.86 66.46
C VAL A 3 -53.68 1.47 66.49
N SER A 4 -52.35 1.43 66.60
CA SER A 4 -51.49 0.54 67.40
C SER A 4 -52.09 -0.77 67.93
N ASN A 5 -51.37 -1.90 67.86
CA ASN A 5 -50.62 -2.45 69.01
C ASN A 5 -49.90 -3.78 68.71
N THR A 6 -48.89 -4.07 69.54
CA THR A 6 -48.12 -5.31 69.72
C THR A 6 -47.04 -5.59 68.68
N GLY A 7 -45.83 -6.06 69.00
CA GLY A 7 -45.24 -6.47 70.27
C GLY A 7 -43.72 -6.57 70.09
N LEU A 8 -43.02 -6.39 71.20
CA LEU A 8 -41.58 -6.28 71.33
C LEU A 8 -40.90 -7.65 71.21
N PHE A 9 -39.92 -7.82 70.31
CA PHE A 9 -38.85 -8.80 70.45
C PHE A 9 -37.53 -8.20 69.95
N VAL A 10 -36.66 -7.88 70.90
CA VAL A 10 -35.24 -7.59 70.69
C VAL A 10 -34.52 -8.92 70.73
N LEU A 11 -33.65 -9.23 69.77
CA LEU A 11 -32.43 -10.03 69.97
C LEU A 11 -31.55 -9.99 68.70
N ILE A 12 -30.44 -9.25 68.83
CA ILE A 12 -29.10 -9.48 68.27
C ILE A 12 -29.06 -9.95 66.81
N THR A 13 -28.84 -9.01 65.89
CA THR A 13 -28.21 -9.32 64.60
C THR A 13 -26.91 -8.55 64.47
N GLY A 14 -25.82 -9.30 64.50
CA GLY A 14 -24.47 -8.80 64.26
C GLY A 14 -24.37 -8.06 62.94
N CYS A 15 -23.62 -6.97 62.95
CA CYS A 15 -23.33 -6.16 61.79
C CYS A 15 -22.44 -6.96 60.82
N CYS A 16 -23.04 -7.62 59.82
CA CYS A 16 -22.28 -8.09 58.66
C CYS A 16 -21.89 -6.87 57.82
N ILE A 17 -20.68 -6.36 58.05
CA ILE A 17 -20.04 -5.40 57.15
C ILE A 17 -19.70 -6.16 55.88
N ILE A 18 -20.52 -6.01 54.84
CA ILE A 18 -20.18 -6.50 53.50
C ILE A 18 -19.15 -5.52 52.95
N SER A 19 -17.86 -5.90 53.03
CA SER A 19 -16.80 -5.23 52.27
C SER A 19 -17.09 -5.41 50.79
N THR A 20 -17.63 -4.37 50.16
CA THR A 20 -17.79 -4.31 48.71
C THR A 20 -16.40 -4.13 48.11
N VAL A 21 -15.80 -5.21 47.62
CA VAL A 21 -14.63 -5.15 46.75
C VAL A 21 -15.09 -4.47 45.47
N HIS A 22 -14.65 -3.24 45.25
CA HIS A 22 -14.88 -2.54 44.00
C HIS A 22 -13.89 -3.10 42.97
N THR A 23 -14.31 -4.12 42.21
CA THR A 23 -13.57 -4.59 41.05
C THR A 23 -13.64 -3.46 40.01
N GLN A 24 -12.56 -2.67 39.90
CA GLN A 24 -12.37 -1.80 38.75
C GLN A 24 -12.18 -2.71 37.54
N ILE A 25 -13.27 -2.91 36.80
CA ILE A 25 -13.20 -3.37 35.42
C ILE A 25 -12.60 -2.18 34.68
N THR A 26 -11.30 -2.24 34.40
CA THR A 26 -10.71 -1.41 33.36
C THR A 26 -11.45 -1.74 32.08
N GLU A 27 -12.32 -0.82 31.66
CA GLU A 27 -12.85 -0.77 30.32
C GLU A 27 -11.66 -0.48 29.41
N GLU A 28 -10.87 -1.52 29.10
CA GLU A 28 -9.96 -1.49 27.97
C GLU A 28 -10.86 -1.31 26.77
N THR A 29 -10.93 -0.07 26.30
CA THR A 29 -11.54 0.26 25.03
C THR A 29 -10.99 -0.76 24.03
N PRO A 30 -11.85 -1.58 23.38
CA PRO A 30 -11.36 -2.47 22.34
C PRO A 30 -10.55 -1.61 21.39
N PRO A 31 -9.32 -2.02 21.00
CA PRO A 31 -8.42 -1.16 20.27
C PRO A 31 -9.22 -0.57 19.12
N ALA A 32 -9.35 0.76 19.16
CA ALA A 32 -9.84 1.49 18.02
C ALA A 32 -8.98 0.95 16.87
N PHE A 33 -9.62 0.37 15.87
CA PHE A 33 -8.95 0.01 14.63
C PHE A 33 -8.56 1.34 13.99
N THR A 34 -7.49 1.95 14.52
CA THR A 34 -6.78 3.00 13.82
C THR A 34 -6.25 2.33 12.56
N GLU A 35 -6.11 3.09 11.47
CA GLU A 35 -5.24 2.65 10.39
C GLU A 35 -3.82 2.49 10.94
N GLU A 36 -3.57 1.39 11.64
CA GLU A 36 -2.30 0.91 12.14
C GLU A 36 -1.45 0.63 10.90
N THR A 37 -0.85 1.72 10.41
CA THR A 37 0.27 1.83 9.47
C THR A 37 0.47 0.58 8.62
N ARG A 38 -0.30 0.42 7.53
CA ARG A 38 0.16 -0.44 6.45
C ARG A 38 1.55 0.06 6.07
N PRO A 39 2.61 -0.77 6.10
CA PRO A 39 3.96 -0.29 5.87
C PRO A 39 4.12 0.31 4.47
N CYS A 40 3.23 -0.06 3.53
CA CYS A 40 3.20 0.37 2.15
C CYS A 40 1.82 0.15 1.52
N GLY A 41 1.59 0.76 0.36
CA GLY A 41 0.37 0.64 -0.43
C GLY A 41 -0.56 1.83 -0.29
N GLY A 42 -1.77 1.70 -0.82
CA GLY A 42 -2.82 2.72 -0.77
C GLY A 42 -3.42 3.04 -2.14
N VAL A 43 -4.43 3.92 -2.14
CA VAL A 43 -5.06 4.41 -3.37
C VAL A 43 -4.42 5.75 -3.75
N LEU A 44 -4.03 5.86 -5.02
CA LEU A 44 -3.35 7.01 -5.61
C LEU A 44 -4.29 7.65 -6.64
N ASN A 45 -4.91 8.77 -6.27
CA ASN A 45 -5.93 9.46 -7.08
C ASN A 45 -5.38 10.71 -7.80
N GLU A 46 -4.15 11.11 -7.50
CA GLU A 46 -3.52 12.26 -8.12
C GLU A 46 -3.17 11.96 -9.58
N ALA A 47 -3.26 12.98 -10.44
CA ALA A 47 -2.95 12.83 -11.87
C ALA A 47 -1.48 12.47 -12.12
N ARG A 48 -0.58 12.74 -11.17
CA ARG A 48 0.82 12.34 -11.19
C ARG A 48 1.28 12.05 -9.78
N GLY A 49 2.27 11.17 -9.65
CA GLY A 49 2.88 10.88 -8.37
C GLY A 49 3.91 9.77 -8.49
N TYR A 50 4.26 9.20 -7.34
CA TYR A 50 5.19 8.08 -7.26
C TYR A 50 4.73 7.05 -6.24
N LEU A 51 5.20 5.82 -6.41
CA LEU A 51 5.09 4.74 -5.43
C LEU A 51 6.47 4.13 -5.19
N GLN A 52 6.78 3.83 -3.93
CA GLN A 52 8.09 3.33 -3.54
C GLN A 52 7.99 2.30 -2.43
N THR A 53 9.00 1.43 -2.35
CA THR A 53 9.19 0.55 -1.20
C THR A 53 9.46 1.37 0.07
N PRO A 54 9.07 0.87 1.26
CA PRO A 54 9.36 1.57 2.52
C PRO A 54 10.86 1.83 2.69
N GLY A 55 11.23 3.06 3.03
CA GLY A 55 12.63 3.42 3.29
C GLY A 55 13.56 3.41 2.08
N PHE A 56 13.05 3.35 0.85
CA PHE A 56 13.88 3.44 -0.36
C PHE A 56 14.87 4.63 -0.29
N PRO A 57 16.17 4.47 -0.62
CA PRO A 57 16.83 3.30 -1.22
C PRO A 57 17.35 2.24 -0.22
N ASP A 58 17.06 2.38 1.07
CA ASP A 58 17.54 1.48 2.12
C ASP A 58 16.78 0.15 2.15
N LYS A 59 17.32 -0.81 2.90
CA LYS A 59 16.67 -2.11 3.16
C LYS A 59 15.31 -1.90 3.83
N PHE A 60 14.31 -2.67 3.36
CA PHE A 60 13.00 -2.78 3.98
C PHE A 60 12.82 -4.13 4.67
N GLN A 61 11.86 -4.21 5.60
CA GLN A 61 11.53 -5.44 6.30
C GLN A 61 10.81 -6.43 5.37
N VAL A 62 11.15 -7.71 5.49
CA VAL A 62 10.53 -8.84 4.80
C VAL A 62 10.07 -9.89 5.83
N PRO A 63 9.00 -10.66 5.57
CA PRO A 63 8.18 -10.67 4.36
C PRO A 63 7.37 -9.38 4.21
N ILE A 64 7.25 -8.88 2.98
CA ILE A 64 6.52 -7.66 2.66
C ILE A 64 5.42 -7.96 1.65
N LYS A 65 4.26 -7.30 1.83
CA LYS A 65 3.15 -7.33 0.89
C LYS A 65 2.53 -5.94 0.76
N CYS A 66 2.74 -5.32 -0.38
CA CYS A 66 2.21 -4.00 -0.71
C CYS A 66 1.22 -4.09 -1.85
N LYS A 67 0.21 -3.23 -1.82
CA LYS A 67 -0.73 -3.05 -2.92
C LYS A 67 -1.02 -1.57 -3.11
N TRP A 68 -0.69 -1.05 -4.29
CA TRP A 68 -1.07 0.31 -4.72
C TRP A 68 -2.15 0.22 -5.80
N ILE A 69 -3.05 1.19 -5.79
CA ILE A 69 -4.11 1.32 -6.80
C ILE A 69 -4.00 2.72 -7.37
N ILE A 70 -3.59 2.81 -8.64
CA ILE A 70 -3.62 4.07 -9.38
C ILE A 70 -5.03 4.20 -9.96
N ASP A 71 -5.76 5.22 -9.51
CA ASP A 71 -7.14 5.49 -9.89
C ASP A 71 -7.20 6.61 -10.94
N ALA A 72 -7.54 6.24 -12.18
CA ALA A 72 -7.83 7.18 -13.26
C ALA A 72 -9.32 7.27 -13.58
N SER A 73 -10.21 6.78 -12.71
CA SER A 73 -11.67 6.82 -12.90
C SER A 73 -12.23 8.24 -12.92
N LEU A 74 -11.59 9.16 -12.21
CA LEU A 74 -11.93 10.59 -12.22
C LEU A 74 -11.38 11.34 -13.45
N GLN A 75 -10.52 10.71 -14.24
CA GLN A 75 -10.00 11.28 -15.49
C GLN A 75 -11.04 11.16 -16.62
N PRO A 76 -10.97 12.04 -17.64
CA PRO A 76 -11.88 12.00 -18.79
C PRO A 76 -11.94 10.64 -19.52
N PHE A 77 -12.93 10.46 -20.39
CA PHE A 77 -13.20 9.17 -21.03
C PHE A 77 -11.98 8.53 -21.74
N ASN A 78 -11.09 9.33 -22.32
CA ASN A 78 -9.89 8.89 -23.04
C ASN A 78 -8.62 8.88 -22.17
N SER A 79 -8.76 8.63 -20.88
CA SER A 79 -7.65 8.64 -19.95
C SER A 79 -6.68 7.48 -20.15
N THR A 80 -5.39 7.71 -19.89
CA THR A 80 -4.38 6.64 -19.87
C THR A 80 -3.50 6.71 -18.65
N ILE A 81 -3.11 5.56 -18.12
CA ILE A 81 -2.14 5.45 -17.04
C ILE A 81 -0.81 5.05 -17.66
N VAL A 82 0.22 5.86 -17.44
CA VAL A 82 1.60 5.56 -17.81
C VAL A 82 2.42 5.43 -16.53
N VAL A 83 3.20 4.36 -16.44
CA VAL A 83 4.12 4.11 -15.34
C VAL A 83 5.54 4.07 -15.89
N TYR A 84 6.44 4.83 -15.27
CA TYR A 84 7.85 4.90 -15.62
C TYR A 84 8.65 4.15 -14.54
N LEU A 85 9.41 3.13 -14.95
CA LEU A 85 10.24 2.30 -14.08
C LEU A 85 11.57 3.00 -13.79
N THR A 86 11.46 4.20 -13.21
CA THR A 86 12.56 5.17 -13.03
C THR A 86 13.69 4.64 -12.18
N GLN A 87 13.38 4.09 -11.00
CA GLN A 87 14.36 3.54 -10.06
C GLN A 87 13.97 2.12 -9.65
N LEU A 88 14.01 1.16 -10.57
CA LEU A 88 13.70 -0.25 -10.34
C LEU A 88 14.95 -1.07 -9.98
N PHE A 89 15.12 -1.41 -8.70
CA PHE A 89 16.23 -2.27 -8.24
C PHE A 89 15.79 -3.68 -7.88
N VAL A 90 14.50 -3.94 -7.69
CA VAL A 90 13.99 -5.31 -7.53
C VAL A 90 13.95 -6.06 -8.87
N THR A 91 14.33 -7.34 -8.85
CA THR A 91 14.33 -8.20 -10.03
C THR A 91 13.10 -9.11 -10.11
N THR A 92 12.32 -9.20 -9.02
CA THR A 92 11.15 -10.08 -8.89
C THR A 92 10.11 -9.45 -7.94
N GLY A 93 8.98 -10.11 -7.75
CA GLY A 93 7.98 -9.74 -6.73
C GLY A 93 7.03 -8.60 -7.11
N LEU A 94 7.36 -7.80 -8.13
CA LEU A 94 6.55 -6.67 -8.58
C LEU A 94 5.67 -7.03 -9.80
N LYS A 95 4.37 -6.77 -9.70
CA LYS A 95 3.36 -7.06 -10.73
C LYS A 95 2.45 -5.85 -10.98
N PHE A 96 2.05 -5.69 -12.23
CA PHE A 96 1.14 -4.66 -12.71
C PHE A 96 -0.06 -5.32 -13.38
N THR A 97 -1.26 -5.02 -12.90
CA THR A 97 -2.51 -5.62 -13.36
C THR A 97 -3.48 -4.50 -13.72
N GLU A 98 -3.90 -4.45 -14.98
CA GLU A 98 -4.93 -3.49 -15.42
C GLU A 98 -6.32 -3.98 -15.01
N SER A 99 -7.18 -3.07 -14.58
CA SER A 99 -8.57 -3.37 -14.20
C SER A 99 -9.54 -2.28 -14.63
N LEU A 100 -10.75 -2.67 -14.99
CA LEU A 100 -11.84 -1.75 -15.32
C LEU A 100 -12.60 -1.26 -14.08
N PHE A 101 -12.48 -1.96 -12.96
CA PHE A 101 -13.20 -1.68 -11.73
C PHE A 101 -12.32 -1.98 -10.51
N TYR A 102 -12.45 -1.17 -9.46
CA TYR A 102 -11.82 -1.39 -8.17
C TYR A 102 -12.84 -1.16 -7.07
N ASP A 103 -12.97 -2.15 -6.18
CA ASP A 103 -13.79 -2.06 -4.97
C ASP A 103 -12.95 -2.56 -3.79
N PRO A 104 -12.65 -1.68 -2.81
CA PRO A 104 -11.88 -2.06 -1.63
C PRO A 104 -12.48 -3.25 -0.86
N GLU A 105 -13.80 -3.36 -0.78
CA GLU A 105 -14.52 -4.40 -0.02
C GLU A 105 -14.59 -5.73 -0.77
N LEU A 106 -14.61 -5.70 -2.10
CA LEU A 106 -14.66 -6.89 -2.97
C LEU A 106 -13.31 -7.26 -3.60
N SER A 107 -12.25 -6.49 -3.32
CA SER A 107 -10.93 -6.62 -3.97
C SER A 107 -10.24 -7.98 -3.80
N TYR A 108 -10.65 -8.81 -2.83
CA TYR A 108 -10.07 -10.15 -2.60
C TYR A 108 -10.88 -11.29 -3.20
N SER A 109 -12.17 -11.09 -3.50
CA SER A 109 -13.09 -12.17 -3.88
C SER A 109 -13.35 -12.26 -5.38
N LEU A 110 -12.79 -11.33 -6.17
CA LEU A 110 -13.29 -11.06 -7.52
C LEU A 110 -12.25 -11.03 -8.64
N GLY A 111 -11.04 -11.56 -8.46
CA GLY A 111 -9.86 -11.37 -9.36
C GLY A 111 -10.04 -11.51 -10.89
N GLN A 112 -9.27 -12.39 -11.55
CA GLN A 112 -9.18 -12.45 -13.02
C GLN A 112 -10.54 -12.66 -13.76
N LYS A 113 -11.59 -13.08 -13.04
CA LYS A 113 -12.91 -13.35 -13.59
C LYS A 113 -13.75 -12.08 -13.87
N PHE A 114 -13.33 -10.91 -13.41
CA PHE A 114 -14.08 -9.64 -13.55
C PHE A 114 -13.32 -8.51 -14.26
N GLY A 115 -12.29 -8.84 -15.05
CA GLY A 115 -11.62 -7.87 -15.93
C GLY A 115 -10.23 -7.45 -15.48
N GLU A 116 -9.68 -8.07 -14.45
CA GLU A 116 -8.25 -7.96 -14.13
C GLU A 116 -7.42 -8.71 -15.18
N LYS A 117 -6.45 -8.01 -15.79
CA LYS A 117 -5.51 -8.59 -16.75
C LYS A 117 -4.09 -8.21 -16.36
N LEU A 118 -3.20 -9.22 -16.29
CA LEU A 118 -1.79 -8.98 -16.02
C LEU A 118 -1.20 -8.17 -17.17
N LEU A 119 -0.74 -6.96 -16.89
CA LEU A 119 -0.05 -6.08 -17.82
C LEU A 119 1.44 -6.42 -17.87
N HIS A 120 2.06 -6.56 -16.71
CA HIS A 120 3.49 -6.85 -16.59
C HIS A 120 3.85 -7.53 -15.27
N SER A 121 4.85 -8.40 -15.28
CA SER A 121 5.51 -8.92 -14.09
C SER A 121 7.01 -8.71 -14.25
N VAL A 122 7.63 -8.08 -13.26
CA VAL A 122 9.08 -7.88 -13.26
C VAL A 122 9.78 -9.21 -13.04
N THR A 123 10.81 -9.45 -13.85
CA THR A 123 11.70 -10.62 -13.81
C THR A 123 13.13 -10.17 -14.04
N GLU A 124 14.10 -11.00 -13.64
CA GLU A 124 15.52 -10.76 -13.90
C GLU A 124 15.84 -10.48 -15.38
N LYS A 125 15.02 -11.03 -16.30
CA LYS A 125 15.20 -10.88 -17.75
C LYS A 125 14.72 -9.54 -18.30
N ASN A 126 13.69 -8.94 -17.68
CA ASN A 126 13.02 -7.75 -18.23
C ASN A 126 13.23 -6.48 -17.38
N CYS A 127 13.72 -6.61 -16.14
CA CYS A 127 13.97 -5.49 -15.23
C CYS A 127 14.96 -4.45 -15.78
N ARG A 128 15.77 -4.82 -16.77
CA ARG A 128 16.76 -3.95 -17.43
C ARG A 128 16.32 -3.41 -18.79
N SER A 129 15.27 -3.96 -19.38
CA SER A 129 14.84 -3.60 -20.75
C SER A 129 13.47 -2.94 -20.79
N THR A 130 12.70 -3.02 -19.70
CA THR A 130 11.40 -2.37 -19.57
C THR A 130 11.59 -1.04 -18.84
N SER A 131 11.36 0.08 -19.52
CA SER A 131 11.47 1.42 -18.95
C SER A 131 10.12 2.04 -18.59
N TRP A 132 9.03 1.63 -19.24
CA TRP A 132 7.68 2.12 -18.97
C TRP A 132 6.60 1.11 -19.33
N LEU A 133 5.40 1.32 -18.78
CA LEU A 133 4.17 0.59 -19.05
C LEU A 133 3.04 1.59 -19.32
N LYS A 134 2.09 1.24 -20.19
CA LYS A 134 0.91 2.05 -20.51
C LYS A 134 -0.35 1.18 -20.53
N THR A 135 -1.45 1.70 -20.00
CA THR A 135 -2.78 1.09 -20.11
C THR A 135 -3.86 2.16 -20.25
N ASP A 136 -4.93 1.84 -20.96
CA ASP A 136 -6.14 2.66 -21.10
C ASP A 136 -7.22 2.27 -20.06
N ALA A 137 -6.90 1.33 -19.17
CA ALA A 137 -7.78 0.92 -18.09
C ALA A 137 -7.98 2.04 -17.06
N LYS A 138 -9.09 1.96 -16.31
CA LYS A 138 -9.43 2.96 -15.28
C LYS A 138 -8.64 2.79 -13.99
N PHE A 139 -8.17 1.57 -13.73
CA PHE A 139 -7.37 1.26 -12.56
C PHE A 139 -6.13 0.46 -12.97
N LEU A 140 -5.01 0.78 -12.33
CA LEU A 140 -3.80 -0.04 -12.40
C LEU A 140 -3.44 -0.48 -10.98
N ILE A 141 -3.46 -1.80 -10.77
CA ILE A 141 -3.11 -2.44 -9.51
C ILE A 141 -1.62 -2.80 -9.57
N VAL A 142 -0.87 -2.34 -8.57
CA VAL A 142 0.55 -2.66 -8.40
C VAL A 142 0.73 -3.49 -7.14
N ASP A 143 1.03 -4.77 -7.32
CA ASP A 143 1.29 -5.70 -6.22
C ASP A 143 2.80 -5.91 -6.08
N PHE A 144 3.30 -5.81 -4.85
CA PHE A 144 4.68 -6.15 -4.51
C PHE A 144 4.71 -7.12 -3.34
N GLU A 145 5.30 -8.29 -3.56
CA GLU A 145 5.44 -9.33 -2.55
C GLU A 145 6.83 -9.96 -2.61
N LEU A 146 7.54 -9.94 -1.47
CA LEU A 146 8.84 -10.57 -1.31
C LEU A 146 8.95 -11.21 0.08
N ASP A 147 9.44 -12.45 0.11
CA ASP A 147 9.68 -13.19 1.35
C ASP A 147 11.06 -12.90 1.95
N GLN A 148 12.05 -12.56 1.11
CA GLN A 148 13.45 -12.35 1.49
C GLN A 148 14.14 -11.33 0.57
N LEU A 149 15.21 -10.68 1.04
CA LEU A 149 15.92 -9.63 0.27
C LEU A 149 17.02 -10.19 -0.65
N GLU A 150 17.52 -11.38 -0.33
CA GLU A 150 18.64 -12.03 -1.01
C GLU A 150 18.27 -12.45 -2.43
N GLY A 151 19.14 -12.16 -3.40
CA GLY A 151 18.97 -12.57 -4.80
C GLY A 151 17.91 -11.79 -5.60
N ASN A 152 17.14 -10.90 -4.95
CA ASN A 152 16.02 -10.20 -5.58
C ASN A 152 16.34 -8.77 -6.02
N HIS A 153 17.62 -8.38 -6.05
CA HIS A 153 18.04 -7.01 -6.32
C HIS A 153 19.15 -6.93 -7.36
N LEU A 154 19.07 -5.91 -8.22
CA LEU A 154 20.12 -5.56 -9.16
C LEU A 154 21.33 -5.02 -8.40
N ARG A 155 22.39 -5.84 -8.27
CA ARG A 155 23.66 -5.44 -7.67
C ARG A 155 24.67 -5.09 -8.76
N SER A 156 25.35 -3.96 -8.61
CA SER A 156 26.58 -3.70 -9.35
C SER A 156 27.73 -4.47 -8.69
N LEU A 157 28.63 -5.05 -9.48
CA LEU A 157 29.87 -5.62 -8.94
C LEU A 157 30.74 -4.47 -8.40
N ASP A 158 31.51 -4.74 -7.36
CA ASP A 158 32.48 -3.85 -6.71
C ASP A 158 31.92 -2.69 -5.86
N GLY A 159 31.09 -3.01 -4.87
CA GLY A 159 30.96 -2.17 -3.66
C GLY A 159 30.41 -0.75 -3.86
N LEU A 160 29.86 -0.43 -5.03
CA LEU A 160 29.20 0.84 -5.30
C LEU A 160 27.68 0.63 -5.29
N LEU A 161 27.08 0.97 -4.15
CA LEU A 161 25.67 1.20 -3.86
C LEU A 161 24.81 -0.05 -3.55
N ASP A 162 24.54 -0.23 -2.25
CA ASP A 162 23.54 -1.15 -1.70
C ASP A 162 22.13 -0.52 -1.81
N VAL A 163 21.55 -0.52 -3.01
CA VAL A 163 20.18 -0.01 -3.24
C VAL A 163 19.17 -1.15 -3.23
N TYR A 164 18.10 -0.96 -2.47
CA TYR A 164 17.00 -1.91 -2.33
C TYR A 164 15.69 -1.33 -2.83
N GLY A 165 14.81 -2.21 -3.30
CA GLY A 165 13.43 -1.83 -3.59
C GLY A 165 13.24 -1.08 -4.91
N PHE A 166 12.31 -0.14 -4.90
CA PHE A 166 12.05 0.71 -6.07
C PHE A 166 11.44 2.06 -5.69
N ASN A 167 11.57 3.02 -6.62
CA ASN A 167 10.77 4.24 -6.69
C ASN A 167 10.31 4.41 -8.15
N ILE A 168 9.00 4.47 -8.35
CA ILE A 168 8.33 4.39 -9.64
C ILE A 168 7.40 5.58 -9.78
N THR A 169 7.51 6.30 -10.89
CA THR A 169 6.68 7.48 -11.20
C THR A 169 5.49 7.08 -12.07
N TYR A 170 4.33 7.69 -11.87
CA TYR A 170 3.16 7.46 -12.72
C TYR A 170 2.50 8.79 -13.15
N GLU A 171 1.78 8.73 -14.27
CA GLU A 171 0.86 9.79 -14.70
C GLU A 171 -0.45 9.19 -15.22
N ALA A 172 -1.57 9.73 -14.74
CA ALA A 172 -2.91 9.52 -15.29
C ALA A 172 -3.25 10.72 -16.20
N ARG A 173 -3.20 10.49 -17.51
CA ARG A 173 -3.39 11.51 -18.55
C ARG A 173 -4.83 11.50 -19.01
N SER A 174 -5.29 12.64 -19.54
CA SER A 174 -6.66 12.80 -20.03
C SER A 174 -6.85 12.43 -21.50
N ASP A 175 -5.76 12.21 -22.24
CA ASP A 175 -5.76 11.83 -23.65
C ASP A 175 -4.94 10.54 -23.82
N SER A 176 -5.43 9.62 -24.63
CA SER A 176 -4.80 8.33 -24.93
C SER A 176 -3.90 8.36 -26.15
N SER A 177 -4.13 9.33 -27.05
CA SER A 177 -3.29 9.60 -28.21
C SER A 177 -1.97 10.29 -27.84
N ASP A 178 -1.97 10.87 -26.65
CA ASP A 178 -0.85 11.52 -26.00
C ASP A 178 0.36 10.56 -25.90
N PRO A 179 1.50 10.90 -26.53
CA PRO A 179 2.66 10.01 -26.57
C PRO A 179 3.33 9.91 -25.21
N VAL A 180 3.90 8.75 -24.90
CA VAL A 180 4.74 8.54 -23.71
C VAL A 180 5.88 9.57 -23.71
N ARG A 181 6.21 10.14 -22.55
CA ARG A 181 7.25 11.16 -22.45
C ARG A 181 8.62 10.53 -22.69
N GLU A 182 9.44 11.21 -23.49
CA GLU A 182 10.82 10.82 -23.76
C GLU A 182 11.77 12.01 -23.47
N PRO A 183 12.98 11.77 -22.92
CA PRO A 183 13.54 10.46 -22.57
C PRO A 183 12.93 9.89 -21.29
N THR A 184 12.71 8.57 -21.24
CA THR A 184 12.43 7.90 -19.96
C THR A 184 13.70 7.77 -19.13
N CYS A 185 13.69 8.13 -17.85
CA CYS A 185 14.72 7.57 -16.97
C CYS A 185 14.34 6.14 -16.64
N SER A 186 15.28 5.23 -16.84
CA SER A 186 15.29 3.90 -16.23
C SER A 186 16.66 3.66 -15.59
N VAL A 187 16.77 2.70 -14.68
CA VAL A 187 18.06 2.32 -14.06
C VAL A 187 19.13 1.94 -15.08
N VAL A 188 18.74 1.55 -16.30
CA VAL A 188 19.68 1.20 -17.38
C VAL A 188 20.03 2.38 -18.27
N ASP A 189 19.10 3.32 -18.48
CA ASP A 189 19.31 4.51 -19.31
C ASP A 189 20.02 5.64 -18.56
N CYS A 190 20.02 5.58 -17.23
CA CYS A 190 20.53 6.66 -16.40
C CYS A 190 22.04 6.49 -16.15
N SER A 191 22.84 7.34 -16.81
CA SER A 191 24.31 7.42 -16.67
C SER A 191 24.72 7.75 -15.23
N TYR A 192 25.86 7.22 -14.79
CA TYR A 192 26.42 7.24 -13.43
C TYR A 192 26.61 8.62 -12.76
N GLU A 193 26.11 9.73 -13.33
CA GLU A 193 26.11 11.07 -12.72
C GLU A 193 24.87 11.35 -11.83
N GLY A 194 23.97 10.39 -11.67
CA GLY A 194 23.29 10.22 -10.37
C GLY A 194 22.13 11.15 -10.03
N HIS A 195 21.41 11.73 -10.98
CA HIS A 195 20.16 12.44 -10.69
C HIS A 195 19.04 12.06 -11.65
N CYS A 196 18.35 10.98 -11.31
CA CYS A 196 17.07 10.68 -11.92
C CYS A 196 15.99 10.58 -10.87
N TYR A 197 15.81 11.71 -10.20
CA TYR A 197 14.59 11.98 -9.47
C TYR A 197 13.59 12.48 -10.51
N ALA A 198 12.76 11.59 -11.03
CA ALA A 198 11.51 12.06 -11.62
C ALA A 198 10.65 12.53 -10.44
N ALA A 199 10.81 13.81 -10.06
CA ALA A 199 9.80 14.50 -9.28
C ALA A 199 8.45 14.36 -10.01
N ASP A 200 7.35 14.51 -9.28
CA ASP A 200 5.98 14.50 -9.80
C ASP A 200 5.77 15.40 -11.04
N ASN A 201 6.68 16.35 -11.27
CA ASN A 201 6.69 17.27 -12.39
C ASN A 201 7.75 16.99 -13.49
N PHE A 202 8.59 15.95 -13.38
CA PHE A 202 9.71 15.66 -14.30
C PHE A 202 10.77 16.78 -14.41
N THR A 203 11.02 17.56 -13.35
CA THR A 203 12.15 18.52 -13.28
C THR A 203 13.27 18.04 -12.37
#